data_AF-A0A9P6GA32-F1
#
_entry.id   AF-A0A9P6GA32-F1
#
_cell.length_a   1.000
_cell.length_b   1.000
_cell.length_c   1.000
_cell.angle_alpha   90.00
_cell.angle_beta   90.00
_cell.angle_gamma   90.00
#
_symmetry.space_group_name_H-M   'P 1'
#
loop_
_entity.id
_entity.type
_entity.pdbx_description
1 polymer ?
#
loop_
_entity_poly.entity_id
_entity_poly.type
_entity_poly.pdbx_seq_one_letter_code
_entity_poly.pdbx_strand_id
1 'polypeptide(L)'
;MQTKILMALVMLIVAILLGLSAEDEMDIGTKPPWCKNLQYSRQTCNPPEPGHPNCAHTWEEHCILWQKMSDATKAAHAAEEQPFDMWIFDIARTQSEETRQMRLQQIVHAYDECFTQRVRANDICGEMRGTVDKGHRDAPFTRCRDRKDAVLARFLV
;
A
#
# COMPACT_ATOMS: atom_id res chain seq x y z
N MET A 1 -3.25 -18.86 54.08
CA MET A 1 -3.78 -18.88 52.69
C MET A 1 -4.89 -17.83 52.46
N GLN A 2 -5.70 -17.49 53.47
CA GLN A 2 -6.81 -16.53 53.35
C GLN A 2 -6.41 -15.06 53.08
N THR A 3 -5.26 -14.59 53.57
CA THR A 3 -4.85 -13.17 53.43
C THR A 3 -4.49 -12.76 52.00
N LYS A 4 -4.00 -13.69 51.18
CA LYS A 4 -3.64 -13.39 49.77
C LYS A 4 -4.87 -13.17 48.89
N ILE A 5 -5.95 -13.91 49.15
CA ILE A 5 -7.22 -13.77 48.42
C ILE A 5 -7.87 -12.44 48.74
N LEU A 6 -7.82 -12.01 50.01
CA LEU A 6 -8.38 -10.73 50.43
C LEU A 6 -7.66 -9.54 49.79
N MET A 7 -6.33 -9.57 49.69
CA MET A 7 -5.57 -8.50 49.01
C MET A 7 -5.86 -8.44 47.51
N ALA A 8 -6.01 -9.59 46.84
CA ALA A 8 -6.35 -9.62 45.41
C ALA A 8 -7.75 -9.03 45.13
N LEU A 9 -8.72 -9.33 45.99
CA LEU A 9 -10.08 -8.77 45.89
C LEU A 9 -10.12 -7.27 46.16
N VAL A 10 -9.36 -6.79 47.15
CA VAL A 10 -9.25 -5.34 47.43
C VAL A 10 -8.60 -4.61 46.26
N MET A 11 -7.54 -5.17 45.67
CA MET A 11 -6.89 -4.57 44.49
C MET A 11 -7.81 -4.52 43.26
N LEU A 12 -8.62 -5.57 43.04
CA LEU A 12 -9.61 -5.60 41.95
C LEU A 12 -10.73 -4.57 42.17
N ILE A 13 -11.23 -4.45 43.41
CA ILE A 13 -12.25 -3.46 43.77
C ILE A 13 -11.69 -2.03 43.64
N VAL A 14 -10.44 -1.79 44.04
CA VAL A 14 -9.78 -0.49 43.87
C VAL A 14 -9.58 -0.16 42.39
N ALA A 15 -9.23 -1.12 41.53
CA ALA A 15 -9.13 -0.89 40.08
C ALA A 15 -10.50 -0.52 39.45
N ILE A 16 -11.58 -1.17 39.89
CA ILE A 16 -12.96 -0.88 39.44
C ILE A 16 -13.44 0.49 39.96
N LEU A 17 -13.16 0.82 41.23
CA LEU A 17 -13.58 2.08 41.85
C LEU A 17 -12.79 3.30 41.35
N LEU A 18 -11.52 3.10 40.94
CA LEU A 18 -10.70 4.15 40.33
C LEU A 18 -11.04 4.40 38.86
N GLY A 19 -12.01 3.67 38.28
CA GLY A 19 -12.36 3.83 36.88
C GLY A 19 -11.19 3.60 35.94
N LEU A 20 -10.20 2.80 36.35
CA LEU A 20 -9.10 2.34 35.50
C LEU A 20 -9.64 1.27 34.55
N SER A 21 -10.60 1.68 33.72
CA SER A 21 -10.79 1.07 32.42
C SER A 21 -9.49 1.36 31.67
N ALA A 22 -8.62 0.37 31.56
CA ALA A 22 -7.57 0.35 30.54
C ALA A 22 -8.21 0.08 29.18
N GLU A 23 -9.20 0.90 28.82
CA GLU A 23 -9.53 1.16 27.45
C GLU A 23 -8.74 2.44 27.20
N ASP A 24 -7.57 2.30 26.58
CA ASP A 24 -7.03 3.41 25.81
C ASP A 24 -8.18 3.86 24.92
N GLU A 25 -8.88 4.92 25.33
CA GLU A 25 -9.65 5.74 24.42
C GLU A 25 -8.61 6.21 23.41
N MET A 26 -8.43 5.41 22.35
CA MET A 26 -7.67 5.77 21.17
C MET A 26 -8.19 7.16 20.85
N ASP A 27 -7.39 8.19 21.09
CA ASP A 27 -7.78 9.57 20.85
C ASP A 27 -8.16 9.63 19.38
N ILE A 28 -9.46 9.53 19.09
CA ILE A 28 -10.06 9.65 17.76
C ILE A 28 -10.06 11.14 17.43
N GLY A 29 -8.90 11.76 17.62
CA GLY A 29 -8.67 13.18 17.52
C GLY A 29 -9.22 13.69 16.20
N THR A 30 -9.55 14.98 16.16
CA THR A 30 -10.10 15.58 14.96
C THR A 30 -9.17 15.35 13.76
N LYS A 31 -9.72 14.84 12.63
CA LYS A 31 -8.98 14.60 11.39
C LYS A 31 -8.03 15.77 11.09
N PRO A 32 -6.70 15.53 10.97
CA PRO A 32 -5.73 16.60 10.80
C PRO A 32 -6.07 17.47 9.57
N PRO A 33 -5.89 18.81 9.65
CA PRO A 33 -6.21 19.71 8.55
C PRO A 33 -5.51 19.36 7.22
N TRP A 34 -4.27 18.90 7.28
CA TRP A 34 -3.51 18.45 6.11
C TRP A 34 -4.10 17.21 5.44
N CYS A 35 -4.80 16.37 6.22
CA CYS A 35 -5.44 15.16 5.72
C CYS A 35 -6.78 15.43 5.02
N LYS A 36 -7.41 16.59 5.25
CA LYS A 36 -8.71 16.94 4.61
C LYS A 36 -8.61 17.05 3.09
N ASN A 37 -7.43 17.38 2.56
CA ASN A 37 -7.20 17.61 1.14
C ASN A 37 -6.49 16.44 0.43
N LEU A 38 -6.28 15.31 1.12
CA LEU A 38 -5.83 14.09 0.45
C LEU A 38 -6.94 13.68 -0.52
N GLN A 39 -6.81 14.07 -1.79
CA GLN A 39 -7.77 13.70 -2.82
C GLN A 39 -7.72 12.19 -2.98
N TYR A 40 -8.83 11.59 -2.57
CA TYR A 40 -9.10 10.18 -2.60
C TYR A 40 -9.47 9.68 -4.01
N SER A 41 -8.82 10.18 -5.05
CA SER A 41 -9.27 9.97 -6.42
C SER A 41 -8.98 8.54 -6.89
N ARG A 42 -10.03 7.88 -7.40
CA ARG A 42 -10.02 6.52 -8.00
C ARG A 42 -9.58 5.41 -7.06
N GLN A 43 -10.23 5.30 -5.91
CA GLN A 43 -9.78 4.40 -4.87
C GLN A 43 -10.44 3.05 -4.91
N THR A 44 -9.58 2.06 -4.89
CA THR A 44 -9.95 0.65 -4.84
C THR A 44 -9.60 0.02 -3.51
N CYS A 45 -8.77 0.68 -2.70
CA CYS A 45 -8.62 0.34 -1.29
C CYS A 45 -9.82 0.89 -0.49
N ASN A 46 -10.48 0.01 0.27
CA ASN A 46 -11.61 0.34 1.14
C ASN A 46 -11.26 0.05 2.60
N PRO A 47 -10.42 0.86 3.28
CA PRO A 47 -10.11 0.64 4.69
C PRO A 47 -11.17 1.25 5.61
N PRO A 48 -11.38 0.68 6.81
CA PRO A 48 -12.25 1.28 7.82
C PRO A 48 -11.69 2.62 8.30
N GLU A 49 -12.57 3.60 8.50
CA GLU A 49 -12.20 4.91 9.02
C GLU A 49 -11.81 4.86 10.51
N PRO A 50 -10.92 5.75 10.99
CA PRO A 50 -10.59 5.87 12.40
C PRO A 50 -11.85 6.09 13.25
N GLY A 51 -11.96 5.33 14.34
CA GLY A 51 -13.16 5.26 15.20
C GLY A 51 -14.13 4.13 14.84
N HIS A 52 -13.98 3.48 13.68
CA HIS A 52 -14.65 2.21 13.40
C HIS A 52 -13.97 1.06 14.18
N PRO A 53 -14.70 0.07 14.74
CA PRO A 53 -14.11 -1.03 15.52
C PRO A 53 -13.04 -1.85 14.79
N ASN A 54 -13.13 -1.89 13.46
CA ASN A 54 -12.16 -2.60 12.63
C ASN A 54 -10.96 -1.73 12.21
N CYS A 55 -10.95 -0.44 12.51
CA CYS A 55 -9.78 0.41 12.27
C CYS A 55 -8.80 0.26 13.44
N ALA A 56 -7.51 0.08 13.12
CA ALA A 56 -6.45 -0.08 14.12
C ALA A 56 -5.56 1.17 14.25
N HIS A 57 -5.92 2.26 13.56
CA HIS A 57 -5.07 3.43 13.38
C HIS A 57 -5.81 4.69 13.84
N THR A 58 -5.06 5.59 14.45
CA THR A 58 -5.49 6.98 14.69
C THR A 58 -5.72 7.71 13.36
N TRP A 59 -6.36 8.89 13.41
CA TRP A 59 -6.49 9.72 12.21
C TRP A 59 -5.14 10.09 11.60
N GLU A 60 -4.14 10.41 12.41
CA GLU A 60 -2.81 10.77 11.91
C GLU A 60 -2.14 9.60 11.18
N GLU A 61 -2.09 8.42 11.80
CA GLU A 61 -1.50 7.21 11.20
C GLU A 61 -2.25 6.81 9.92
N HIS A 62 -3.58 6.83 9.97
CA HIS A 62 -4.42 6.52 8.82
C HIS A 62 -4.08 7.43 7.63
N CYS A 63 -3.95 8.74 7.88
CA CYS A 63 -3.63 9.70 6.84
C CYS A 63 -2.19 9.55 6.29
N ILE A 64 -1.22 9.17 7.13
CA ILE A 64 0.15 8.86 6.70
C ILE A 64 0.18 7.62 5.80
N LEU A 65 -0.46 6.53 6.23
CA LEU A 65 -0.55 5.30 5.44
C LEU A 65 -1.23 5.57 4.11
N TRP A 66 -2.28 6.38 4.13
CA TRP A 66 -2.98 6.78 2.92
C TRP A 66 -2.10 7.53 1.92
N GLN A 67 -1.32 8.50 2.41
CA GLN A 67 -0.38 9.25 1.58
C GLN A 67 0.65 8.30 0.95
N LYS A 68 1.22 7.37 1.74
CA LYS A 68 2.17 6.36 1.23
C LYS A 68 1.55 5.48 0.15
N MET A 69 0.30 5.03 0.32
CA MET A 69 -0.43 4.24 -0.68
C MET A 69 -0.66 5.04 -1.96
N SER A 70 -1.05 6.31 -1.83
CA SER A 70 -1.23 7.22 -2.97
C SER A 70 0.07 7.41 -3.75
N ASP A 71 1.19 7.63 -3.05
CA ASP A 71 2.49 7.81 -3.69
C ASP A 71 2.99 6.53 -4.37
N ALA A 72 2.81 5.36 -3.73
CA ALA A 72 3.10 4.08 -4.35
C ALA A 72 2.24 3.85 -5.61
N THR A 73 0.95 4.18 -5.55
CA THR A 73 0.05 4.06 -6.71
C THR A 73 0.48 4.98 -7.85
N LYS A 74 0.84 6.23 -7.56
CA LYS A 74 1.37 7.16 -8.57
C LYS A 74 2.67 6.66 -9.18
N ALA A 75 3.60 6.15 -8.37
CA ALA A 75 4.86 5.61 -8.85
C ALA A 75 4.64 4.38 -9.74
N ALA A 76 3.73 3.48 -9.36
CA ALA A 76 3.34 2.33 -10.18
C ALA A 76 2.80 2.75 -11.55
N HIS A 77 1.90 3.74 -11.59
CA HIS A 77 1.35 4.25 -12.85
C HIS A 77 2.39 4.99 -13.68
N ALA A 78 3.23 5.82 -13.06
CA ALA A 78 4.31 6.51 -13.76
C ALA A 78 5.32 5.53 -14.40
N ALA A 79 5.56 4.38 -13.75
CA ALA A 79 6.40 3.31 -14.28
C ALA A 79 5.69 2.50 -15.39
N GLU A 80 4.39 2.23 -15.25
CA GLU A 80 3.56 1.57 -16.29
C GLU A 80 3.39 2.43 -17.56
N GLU A 81 3.27 3.74 -17.40
CA GLU A 81 3.05 4.73 -18.46
C GLU A 81 4.34 5.17 -19.17
N GLN A 82 5.51 4.75 -18.70
CA GLN A 82 6.75 4.97 -19.46
C GLN A 82 6.56 4.42 -20.89
N PRO A 83 7.02 5.15 -21.93
CA PRO A 83 6.63 4.89 -23.30
C PRO A 83 7.24 3.59 -23.82
N PHE A 84 6.49 2.50 -23.71
CA PHE A 84 6.89 1.18 -24.23
C PHE A 84 6.06 0.73 -25.44
N ASP A 85 4.94 1.40 -25.70
CA ASP A 85 3.87 0.87 -26.55
C ASP A 85 4.11 0.94 -28.07
N MET A 86 5.15 1.61 -28.59
CA MET A 86 5.29 1.74 -30.06
C MET A 86 6.70 1.59 -30.65
N TRP A 87 7.75 1.42 -29.86
CA TRP A 87 9.13 1.51 -30.39
C TRP A 87 9.94 0.22 -30.25
N ILE A 88 9.42 -0.84 -29.63
CA ILE A 88 10.14 -2.12 -29.51
C ILE A 88 10.50 -2.68 -30.90
N PHE A 89 9.60 -2.53 -31.89
CA PHE A 89 9.85 -2.99 -33.25
C PHE A 89 10.85 -2.11 -34.03
N ASP A 90 10.90 -0.81 -33.73
CA ASP A 90 11.85 0.11 -34.37
C ASP A 90 13.25 0.06 -33.73
N ILE A 91 13.32 -0.08 -32.40
CA ILE A 91 14.56 -0.28 -31.65
C ILE A 91 15.25 -1.57 -32.10
N ALA A 92 14.51 -2.67 -32.27
CA ALA A 92 15.08 -3.96 -32.64
C ALA A 92 15.71 -4.00 -34.04
N ARG A 93 15.24 -3.17 -34.98
CA ARG A 93 15.74 -3.17 -36.38
C ARG A 93 16.76 -2.07 -36.71
N THR A 94 16.75 -0.95 -36.01
CA THR A 94 17.48 0.27 -36.47
C THR A 94 18.60 0.72 -35.54
N GLN A 95 18.68 0.16 -34.33
CA GLN A 95 19.65 0.56 -33.31
C GLN A 95 20.82 -0.44 -33.23
N SER A 96 21.97 0.01 -32.72
CA SER A 96 23.07 -0.88 -32.34
C SER A 96 22.65 -1.83 -31.22
N GLU A 97 23.34 -2.97 -31.11
CA GLU A 97 23.09 -3.96 -30.06
C GLU A 97 23.23 -3.34 -28.65
N GLU A 98 24.24 -2.49 -28.45
CA GLU A 98 24.44 -1.77 -27.18
C GLU A 98 23.22 -0.91 -26.80
N THR A 99 22.70 -0.12 -27.75
CA THR A 99 21.51 0.71 -27.49
C THR A 99 20.27 -0.14 -27.24
N ARG A 100 20.11 -1.27 -27.95
CA ARG A 100 19.02 -2.22 -27.71
C ARG A 100 19.06 -2.78 -26.29
N GLN A 101 20.22 -3.22 -25.83
CA GLN A 101 20.39 -3.77 -24.48
C GLN A 101 20.13 -2.71 -23.40
N MET A 102 20.65 -1.49 -23.58
CA MET A 102 20.39 -0.38 -22.66
C MET A 102 18.90 -0.06 -22.54
N ARG A 103 18.19 -0.02 -23.69
CA ARG A 103 16.73 0.21 -23.71
C ARG A 103 15.97 -0.94 -23.07
N LEU A 104 16.35 -2.18 -23.35
CA LEU A 104 15.73 -3.35 -22.72
C LEU A 104 15.86 -3.29 -21.19
N GLN A 105 17.04 -2.95 -20.68
CA GLN A 105 17.27 -2.79 -19.24
C GLN A 105 16.38 -1.70 -18.64
N GLN A 106 16.21 -0.55 -19.31
CA GLN A 106 15.31 0.51 -18.86
C GLN A 106 13.84 0.03 -18.80
N ILE A 107 13.38 -0.70 -19.81
CA ILE A 107 12.01 -1.23 -19.86
C ILE A 107 11.78 -2.26 -18.74
N VAL A 108 12.70 -3.20 -18.58
CA VAL A 108 12.66 -4.23 -17.53
C VAL A 108 12.63 -3.58 -16.15
N HIS A 109 13.50 -2.59 -15.92
CA HIS A 109 13.56 -1.86 -14.66
C HIS A 109 12.23 -1.15 -14.33
N ALA A 110 11.63 -0.47 -15.31
CA ALA A 110 10.34 0.19 -15.11
C ALA A 110 9.22 -0.81 -14.77
N TYR A 111 9.18 -1.99 -15.40
CA TYR A 111 8.20 -3.00 -15.03
C TYR A 111 8.45 -3.62 -13.64
N ASP A 112 9.71 -3.76 -13.22
CA ASP A 112 10.02 -4.19 -11.85
C ASP A 112 9.62 -3.13 -10.81
N GLU A 113 9.77 -1.85 -11.14
CA GLU A 113 9.29 -0.74 -10.31
C GLU A 113 7.74 -0.71 -10.25
N CYS A 114 7.07 -0.85 -11.39
CA CYS A 114 5.62 -1.02 -11.47
C CYS A 114 5.15 -2.15 -10.54
N PHE A 115 5.77 -3.33 -10.63
CA PHE A 115 5.43 -4.49 -9.80
C PHE A 115 5.59 -4.16 -8.31
N THR A 116 6.76 -3.65 -7.94
CA THR A 116 7.14 -3.33 -6.56
C THR A 116 6.16 -2.32 -5.94
N GLN A 117 5.84 -1.25 -6.66
CA GLN A 117 4.98 -0.19 -6.15
C GLN A 117 3.51 -0.62 -6.08
N ARG A 118 3.02 -1.47 -7.01
CA ARG A 118 1.65 -2.03 -6.90
C ARG A 118 1.53 -3.00 -5.72
N VAL A 119 2.52 -3.86 -5.49
CA VAL A 119 2.55 -4.73 -4.30
C VAL A 119 2.55 -3.87 -3.04
N ARG A 120 3.42 -2.87 -2.97
CA ARG A 120 3.49 -1.94 -1.84
C ARG A 120 2.17 -1.22 -1.58
N ALA A 121 1.47 -0.74 -2.61
CA ALA A 121 0.17 -0.10 -2.45
C ALA A 121 -0.87 -1.07 -1.87
N ASN A 122 -0.90 -2.33 -2.33
CA ASN A 122 -1.78 -3.37 -1.81
C ASN A 122 -1.43 -3.75 -0.36
N ASP A 123 -0.15 -3.83 -0.02
CA ASP A 123 0.32 -4.12 1.34
C ASP A 123 -0.11 -3.01 2.31
N ILE A 124 0.10 -1.73 1.93
CA ILE A 124 -0.34 -0.59 2.74
C ILE A 124 -1.87 -0.61 2.91
N CYS A 125 -2.64 -0.94 1.86
CA CYS A 125 -4.08 -1.12 2.01
C CYS A 125 -4.42 -2.21 3.05
N GLY A 126 -3.69 -3.32 3.05
CA GLY A 126 -3.80 -4.38 4.04
C GLY A 126 -3.43 -3.94 5.46
N GLU A 127 -2.37 -3.14 5.62
CA GLU A 127 -1.98 -2.53 6.91
C GLU A 127 -3.11 -1.66 7.47
N MET A 128 -3.81 -0.94 6.59
CA MET A 128 -4.99 -0.15 6.93
C MET A 128 -6.25 -1.00 7.15
N ARG A 129 -6.15 -2.33 7.08
CA ARG A 129 -7.25 -3.30 7.13
C ARG A 129 -8.29 -3.10 6.03
N GLY A 130 -7.88 -2.48 4.92
CA GLY A 130 -8.69 -2.32 3.74
C GLY A 130 -8.65 -3.52 2.81
N THR A 131 -9.57 -3.51 1.86
CA THR A 131 -9.64 -4.50 0.80
C THR A 131 -9.60 -3.84 -0.56
N VAL A 132 -8.90 -4.49 -1.50
CA VAL A 132 -8.91 -4.15 -2.92
C VAL A 132 -9.68 -5.20 -3.73
N ASP A 133 -10.29 -4.77 -4.83
CA ASP A 133 -10.90 -5.70 -5.79
C ASP A 133 -9.85 -6.63 -6.44
N LYS A 134 -10.34 -7.69 -7.10
CA LYS A 134 -9.48 -8.67 -7.76
C LYS A 134 -8.58 -8.05 -8.83
N GLY A 135 -9.08 -7.09 -9.61
CA GLY A 135 -8.32 -6.45 -10.67
C GLY A 135 -7.09 -5.70 -10.11
N HIS A 136 -7.25 -4.97 -9.01
CA HIS A 136 -6.16 -4.26 -8.35
C HIS A 136 -5.17 -5.19 -7.64
N ARG A 137 -5.69 -6.29 -7.08
CA ARG A 137 -4.87 -7.34 -6.46
C ARG A 137 -3.97 -8.04 -7.48
N ASP A 138 -4.50 -8.31 -8.67
CA ASP A 138 -3.81 -9.04 -9.73
C ASP A 138 -2.95 -8.12 -10.60
N ALA A 139 -3.17 -6.80 -10.56
CA ALA A 139 -2.46 -5.80 -11.37
C ALA A 139 -0.92 -5.88 -11.32
N PRO A 140 -0.24 -6.17 -10.18
CA PRO A 140 1.20 -6.40 -10.20
C PRO A 140 1.61 -7.46 -11.24
N PHE A 141 0.84 -8.55 -11.34
CA PHE A 141 1.12 -9.62 -12.28
C PHE A 141 0.68 -9.23 -13.70
N THR A 142 -0.60 -8.89 -13.87
CA THR A 142 -1.19 -8.74 -15.22
C THR A 142 -0.78 -7.46 -15.93
N ARG A 143 -0.38 -6.41 -15.21
CA ARG A 143 0.01 -5.11 -15.78
C ARG A 143 1.50 -4.86 -15.76
N CYS A 144 2.24 -5.48 -14.84
CA CYS A 144 3.69 -5.29 -14.76
C CYS A 144 4.45 -6.55 -15.19
N ARG A 145 4.30 -7.68 -14.47
CA ARG A 145 5.09 -8.89 -14.74
C ARG A 145 4.83 -9.49 -16.11
N ASP A 146 3.58 -9.76 -16.45
CA ASP A 146 3.23 -10.41 -17.72
C ASP A 146 3.65 -9.54 -18.92
N ARG A 147 3.56 -8.21 -18.78
CA ARG A 147 4.06 -7.27 -19.78
C ARG A 147 5.58 -7.29 -19.90
N LYS A 148 6.30 -7.34 -18.77
CA LYS A 148 7.77 -7.51 -18.75
C LYS A 148 8.18 -8.78 -19.49
N ASP A 149 7.53 -9.89 -19.18
CA ASP A 149 7.84 -11.19 -19.77
C ASP A 149 7.54 -11.19 -21.28
N ALA A 150 6.45 -10.53 -21.69
CA ALA A 150 6.13 -10.32 -23.11
C ALA A 150 7.19 -9.47 -23.85
N VAL A 151 7.77 -8.46 -23.18
CA VAL A 151 8.89 -7.69 -23.74
C VAL A 151 10.13 -8.56 -23.88
N LEU A 152 10.54 -9.26 -22.81
CA LEU A 152 11.71 -10.14 -22.82
C LEU A 152 11.61 -11.22 -23.90
N ALA A 153 10.44 -11.85 -24.03
CA ALA A 153 10.19 -12.86 -25.06
C ALA A 153 10.36 -12.33 -26.49
N ARG A 154 10.12 -11.03 -26.73
CA ARG A 154 10.31 -10.40 -28.05
C ARG A 154 11.75 -10.00 -28.34
N PHE A 155 12.59 -9.81 -27.32
CA PHE A 155 13.99 -9.44 -27.49
C PHE A 155 14.94 -10.63 -27.63
N LEU A 156 14.51 -11.82 -27.19
CA LEU A 156 15.31 -13.06 -27.23
C LEU A 156 15.11 -13.88 -28.52
N VAL A 157 14.21 -13.45 -29.41
CA VAL A 157 13.95 -14.04 -30.74
C VAL A 157 14.66 -13.23 -31.81
#